data_AF-A0A925SV58-F1
#
_entry.id   AF-A0A925SV58-F1
#
_cell.length_a   1.000
_cell.length_b   1.000
_cell.length_c   1.000
_cell.angle_alpha   90.00
_cell.angle_beta   90.00
_cell.angle_gamma   90.00
#
_symmetry.space_group_name_H-M   'P 1'
#
loop_
_entity.id
_entity.type
_entity.pdbx_description
1 polymer ?
#
loop_
_entity_poly.entity_id
_entity_poly.type
_entity_poly.pdbx_seq_one_letter_code
_entity_poly.pdbx_strand_id
1 'polypeptide(L)' 'MSRGKFITLEGIDGAGKSSHLDFLVEQVRARGHEAVLTREPGGTPAGEKIREVVLH' A
#
# COMPACT_ATOMS: atom_id res chain seq x y z
N MET A 1 14.20 -15.16 12.95
CA MET A 1 13.39 -14.17 12.18
C MET A 1 12.00 -14.10 12.78
N SER A 2 11.46 -12.90 13.02
CA SER A 2 10.06 -12.76 13.40
C SER A 2 9.18 -12.79 12.14
N ARG A 3 7.98 -13.35 12.24
CA ARG A 3 7.03 -13.39 11.14
C ARG A 3 6.35 -12.02 10.98
N GLY A 4 6.43 -11.44 9.78
CA GLY A 4 5.71 -10.21 9.45
C GLY A 4 4.20 -10.42 9.30
N LYS A 5 3.47 -9.32 9.07
CA LYS A 5 2.05 -9.32 8.70
C LYS A 5 1.90 -8.76 7.29
N PHE A 6 1.06 -9.38 6.47
CA PHE A 6 0.68 -8.87 5.17
C PHE A 6 -0.79 -8.44 5.22
N ILE A 7 -1.05 -7.16 4.92
CA ILE A 7 -2.35 -6.51 5.10
C ILE A 7 -2.69 -5.81 3.78
N THR A 8 -3.88 -6.03 3.25
CA THR A 8 -4.41 -5.33 2.08
C THR A 8 -5.53 -4.38 2.48
N LEU A 9 -5.70 -3.30 1.72
CA LEU A 9 -6.80 -2.34 1.88
C LEU A 9 -7.66 -2.37 0.61
N GLU A 10 -8.88 -2.87 0.73
CA GLU A 10 -9.82 -3.07 -0.39
C GLU A 10 -11.01 -2.11 -0.30
N GLY A 11 -11.65 -1.87 -1.45
CA GLY A 11 -12.83 -1.00 -1.55
C GLY A 11 -12.96 -0.34 -2.93
N ILE A 12 -14.11 0.29 -3.18
CA ILE A 12 -14.38 1.01 -4.44
C ILE A 12 -13.48 2.26 -4.60
N ASP A 13 -13.46 2.83 -5.79
CA ASP A 13 -12.78 4.11 -6.02
C ASP A 13 -13.43 5.22 -5.19
N GLY A 14 -12.60 6.08 -4.61
CA GLY A 14 -13.05 7.10 -3.66
C GLY A 14 -13.34 6.59 -2.25
N ALA A 15 -13.21 5.29 -1.94
CA ALA A 15 -13.44 4.75 -0.59
C ALA A 15 -12.37 5.16 0.46
N GLY A 16 -11.42 6.02 0.10
CA GLY A 16 -10.38 6.51 1.01
C GLY A 16 -9.23 5.54 1.27
N LYS A 17 -9.05 4.49 0.45
CA LYS A 17 -7.98 3.48 0.62
C LYS A 17 -6.59 4.10 0.79
N SER A 18 -6.22 5.02 -0.10
CA SER A 18 -4.91 5.70 -0.05
C SER A 18 -4.75 6.57 1.21
N SER A 19 -5.78 7.35 1.57
CA SER A 19 -5.75 8.17 2.79
C SER A 19 -5.60 7.33 4.06
N HIS A 20 -6.32 6.21 4.13
CA HIS A 20 -6.25 5.31 5.28
C HIS A 20 -4.95 4.50 5.32
N LEU A 21 -4.35 4.20 4.17
CA LEU A 21 -3.05 3.53 4.08
C LEU A 21 -1.95 4.36 4.75
N ASP A 22 -1.87 5.65 4.43
CA ASP A 22 -0.90 6.56 5.05
C ASP A 22 -1.11 6.67 6.56
N PHE A 23 -2.35 6.88 7.01
CA PHE A 23 -2.70 6.89 8.43
C PHE A 23 -2.30 5.59 9.15
N LEU A 24 -2.62 4.43 8.58
CA LEU A 24 -2.31 3.14 9.19
C LEU A 24 -0.79 2.95 9.36
N VAL A 25 -0.01 3.34 8.35
CA VAL A 25 1.44 3.24 8.35
C VAL A 25 2.06 4.12 9.43
N GLU A 26 1.58 5.36 9.58
CA GLU A 26 2.00 6.24 10.67
C GLU A 26 1.71 5.61 12.03
N GLN A 27 0.53 5.02 12.21
CA GLN A 27 0.16 4.36 13.46
C GLN A 27 0.99 3.09 13.75
N VAL A 28 1.40 2.35 12.72
CA VAL A 28 2.29 1.19 12.87
C VAL A 28 3.70 1.66 13.27
N ARG A 29 4.22 2.69 12.60
CA ARG A 29 5.54 3.28 12.90
C ARG A 29 5.59 3.92 14.28
N ALA A 30 4.55 4.62 14.69
CA ALA A 30 4.43 5.24 16.01
C ALA A 30 4.46 4.21 17.16
N ARG A 31 4.10 2.95 16.89
CA ARG A 31 4.20 1.83 17.83
C ARG A 31 5.56 1.12 17.80
N GLY A 32 6.53 1.65 17.08
CA GLY A 32 7.89 1.09 16.98
C GLY A 32 8.02 -0.09 16.02
N HIS A 33 7.07 -0.27 15.10
CA HIS A 33 7.11 -1.32 14.08
C HIS A 33 7.50 -0.76 12.71
N GLU A 34 8.26 -1.53 11.96
CA GLU A 34 8.52 -1.23 10.55
C GLU A 34 7.25 -1.44 9.71
N ALA A 35 7.08 -0.58 8.70
CA ALA A 35 6.01 -0.70 7.72
C ALA A 35 6.56 -0.47 6.31
N VAL A 36 6.39 -1.48 5.45
CA VAL A 36 6.68 -1.43 4.01
C VAL A 36 5.36 -1.26 3.27
N LEU A 37 5.34 -0.32 2.33
CA LEU A 37 4.14 0.02 1.58
C LEU A 37 4.31 -0.46 0.15
N THR A 38 3.22 -0.96 -0.43
CA THR A 38 3.10 -1.25 -1.85
C THR A 38 1.67 -0.98 -2.31
N ARG A 39 1.45 -0.92 -3.63
CA ARG A 39 0.14 -0.72 -4.24
C ARG A 39 0.05 -1.51 -5.54
N GLU A 40 -1.18 -1.83 -5.94
CA GLU A 40 -1.46 -2.46 -7.23
C GLU A 40 -2.56 -1.68 -7.99
N PRO A 41 -2.51 -1.62 -9.33
CA PRO A 41 -1.33 -1.93 -10.15
C PRO A 41 -0.18 -0.96 -9.82
N GLY A 42 1.06 -1.45 -9.78
CA GLY A 42 2.24 -0.66 -9.38
C GLY A 42 3.20 -1.42 -8.44
N GLY A 43 3.94 -0.68 -7.62
CA GLY A 43 4.74 -1.22 -6.51
C GLY A 43 6.15 -1.70 -6.88
N THR A 44 6.48 -1.74 -8.18
CA THR A 44 7.84 -1.98 -8.70
C THR A 44 8.09 -1.10 -9.92
N PRO A 45 9.35 -0.83 -10.33
CA PRO A 45 9.62 -0.06 -11.55
C PRO A 45 8.95 -0.62 -12.81
N ALA A 46 8.81 -1.95 -12.92
CA ALA A 46 8.08 -2.58 -14.00
C ALA A 46 6.56 -2.47 -13.82
N GLY A 47 6.06 -2.65 -12.60
CA GLY A 47 4.64 -2.52 -12.26
C GLY A 47 4.11 -1.10 -12.48
N GLU A 48 4.91 -0.07 -12.23
CA GLU A 48 4.53 1.32 -12.54
C GLU A 48 4.38 1.54 -14.06
N LYS A 49 5.24 0.94 -14.89
CA LYS A 49 5.05 0.98 -16.37
C LYS A 49 3.78 0.28 -16.82
N ILE A 50 3.42 -0.84 -16.18
CA ILE A 50 2.16 -1.56 -16.47
C ILE A 50 0.96 -0.73 -16.04
N ARG A 51 1.05 -0.07 -14.88
CA ARG A 51 0.00 0.82 -14.36
C ARG A 51 -0.35 1.92 -15.36
N GLU A 52 0.65 2.53 -15.98
CA GLU A 52 0.44 3.54 -17.04
C GLU A 52 -0.35 2.99 -18.23
N VAL A 53 -0.22 1.71 -18.58
CA VAL A 53 -0.97 1.11 -19.69
C VAL A 53 -2.40 0.73 -19.29
N VAL A 54 -2.63 0.33 -18.04
CA VAL A 54 -3.93 -0.19 -17.58
C VAL A 54 -4.90 0.92 -17.15
N LEU A 55 -4.39 2.08 -16.75
CA LEU A 55 -5.19 3.21 -16.28
C LEU A 55 -5.33 4.35 -17.30
N HIS A 56 -4.82 4.16 -18.52
CA HIS A 56 -4.97 5.05 -19.67
C HIS A 56 -5.65 4.33 -20.83
#